data_AF-A0A815GV78-F1
#
_entry.id   AF-A0A815GV78-F1
#
_cell.length_a   1.000
_cell.length_b   1.000
_cell.length_c   1.000
_cell.angle_alpha   90.00
_cell.angle_beta   90.00
_cell.angle_gamma   90.00
#
_symmetry.space_group_name_H-M   'P 1'
#
loop_
_entity.id
_entity.type
_entity.pdbx_description
1 polymer ?
#
loop_
_entity_poly.entity_id
_entity_poly.type
_entity_poly.pdbx_seq_one_letter_code
_entity_poly.pdbx_strand_id
1 'polypeptide(L)'
;MTNKSSQVRNYFKLDLLIARSRVSLIHLFKNRYLLFNNGQVWNDSPTCGKNYLTNVIAKTKKISLTPVQKTSVSNGNSDEWDVTTLTNLLLFIDRPKTLSTSEIQQLDQEDKLLQQLKEIRNELAHNATKSVDYVQFNQIWTDLSAILVTFGDVDTELDKLKDDSVFESPKQPINEDNMKEASRLNSLGTQAHKDGKYSEAVTFFTKATVLPGVSNHDRATFYSNMAATRLSLHEQQETSSIEFEYIDAKDERYRALQD
;
A
#
# COMPACT_ATOMS: atom_id res chain seq x y z
N MET A 1 23.25 -16.91 11.86
CA MET A 1 21.82 -16.81 12.23
C MET A 1 21.24 -15.61 11.51
N THR A 2 20.48 -15.83 10.44
CA THR A 2 19.78 -14.79 9.69
C THR A 2 18.70 -14.18 10.58
N ASN A 3 18.83 -12.89 10.92
CA ASN A 3 17.82 -12.19 11.69
C ASN A 3 16.58 -11.97 10.82
N LYS A 4 15.59 -12.87 10.90
CA LYS A 4 14.35 -12.78 10.11
C LYS A 4 13.69 -11.39 10.19
N SER A 5 13.85 -10.68 11.32
CA SER A 5 13.34 -9.32 11.48
C SER A 5 13.99 -8.33 10.50
N SER A 6 15.30 -8.42 10.25
CA SER A 6 15.97 -7.53 9.30
C SER A 6 15.59 -7.83 7.84
N GLN A 7 15.37 -9.11 7.51
CA GLN A 7 14.94 -9.49 6.16
C GLN A 7 13.52 -9.02 5.82
N VAL A 8 12.63 -9.03 6.82
CA VAL A 8 11.28 -8.47 6.68
C VAL A 8 11.34 -6.94 6.54
N ARG A 9 12.19 -6.25 7.31
CA ARG A 9 12.39 -4.80 7.14
C ARG A 9 12.91 -4.45 5.75
N ASN A 10 13.87 -5.22 5.23
CA ASN A 10 14.38 -5.05 3.87
C ASN A 10 13.27 -5.10 2.82
N TYR A 11 12.35 -6.07 2.94
CA TYR A 11 11.19 -6.16 2.07
C TYR A 11 10.34 -4.89 2.10
N PHE A 12 9.97 -4.42 3.29
CA PHE A 12 9.13 -3.23 3.42
C PHE A 12 9.82 -1.93 2.98
N LYS A 13 11.14 -1.83 3.10
CA LYS A 13 11.89 -0.70 2.54
C LYS A 13 11.82 -0.69 1.01
N LEU A 14 11.92 -1.85 0.37
CA LEU A 14 11.76 -1.95 -1.09
C LEU A 14 10.32 -1.66 -1.52
N ASP A 15 9.33 -2.13 -0.77
CA ASP A 15 7.92 -1.82 -1.03
C ASP A 15 7.64 -0.31 -0.92
N LEU A 16 8.20 0.36 0.09
CA LEU A 16 8.15 1.81 0.24
C LEU A 16 8.82 2.53 -0.93
N LEU A 17 9.97 2.04 -1.39
CA LEU A 17 10.69 2.60 -2.54
C LEU A 17 9.88 2.45 -3.84
N ILE A 18 9.20 1.32 -4.04
CA ILE A 18 8.26 1.13 -5.17
C ILE A 18 7.09 2.09 -5.04
N ALA A 19 6.48 2.23 -3.86
CA ALA A 19 5.37 3.16 -3.66
C ALA A 19 5.80 4.61 -3.99
N ARG A 20 7.03 5.00 -3.66
CA ARG A 20 7.61 6.31 -4.02
C ARG A 20 7.69 6.53 -5.54
N SER A 21 7.97 5.48 -6.32
CA SER A 21 8.04 5.57 -7.80
C SER A 21 6.82 6.21 -8.44
N ARG A 22 5.66 6.09 -7.77
CA ARG A 22 4.39 6.69 -8.16
C ARG A 22 4.53 8.17 -8.52
N VAL A 23 5.29 8.94 -7.74
CA VAL A 23 5.46 10.38 -7.99
C VAL A 23 6.14 10.62 -9.33
N SER A 24 7.26 9.94 -9.59
CA SER A 24 8.00 10.07 -10.85
C SER A 24 7.19 9.53 -12.04
N LEU A 25 6.44 8.43 -11.85
CA LEU A 25 5.58 7.87 -12.88
C LEU A 25 4.41 8.79 -13.26
N ILE A 26 3.83 9.54 -12.32
CA ILE A 26 2.82 10.56 -12.62
C ILE A 26 3.41 11.68 -13.47
N HIS A 27 4.59 12.18 -13.11
CA HIS A 27 5.28 13.20 -13.90
C HIS A 27 5.59 12.68 -15.32
N LEU A 28 6.08 11.46 -15.42
CA LEU A 28 6.35 10.81 -16.70
C LEU A 28 5.07 10.66 -17.54
N PHE A 29 3.97 10.26 -16.92
CA PHE A 29 2.67 10.16 -17.57
C PHE A 29 2.20 11.52 -18.10
N LYS A 30 2.26 12.57 -17.28
CA LYS A 30 1.86 13.93 -17.68
C LYS A 30 2.72 14.45 -18.83
N ASN A 31 4.03 14.18 -18.80
CA ASN A 31 4.95 14.55 -19.89
C ASN A 31 4.65 13.80 -21.20
N ARG A 32 4.43 12.48 -21.12
CA ARG A 32 4.04 11.68 -22.30
C ARG A 32 2.67 12.09 -22.83
N TYR A 33 1.72 12.38 -21.95
CA TYR A 33 0.40 12.87 -22.34
C TYR A 33 0.51 14.20 -23.11
N LEU A 34 1.31 15.15 -22.60
CA LEU A 34 1.59 16.41 -23.28
C LEU A 34 2.16 16.18 -24.68
N LEU A 35 3.17 15.31 -24.78
CA LEU A 35 3.84 14.98 -26.04
C LEU A 35 2.89 14.30 -27.03
N PHE A 36 2.05 13.38 -26.57
CA PHE A 36 1.20 12.56 -27.45
C PHE A 36 -0.10 13.23 -27.86
N ASN A 37 -0.52 14.27 -27.14
CA ASN A 37 -1.79 14.97 -27.38
C ASN A 37 -1.57 16.40 -27.87
N ASN A 38 -0.55 16.62 -28.72
CA ASN A 38 -0.27 17.91 -29.36
C ASN A 38 -0.13 19.08 -28.37
N GLY A 39 0.53 18.85 -27.22
CA GLY A 39 0.75 19.88 -26.21
C GLY A 39 -0.43 20.09 -25.26
N GLN A 40 -1.46 19.25 -25.28
CA GLN A 40 -2.52 19.30 -24.27
C GLN A 40 -2.02 18.81 -22.92
N VAL A 41 -2.22 19.62 -21.87
CA VAL A 41 -1.85 19.27 -20.50
C VAL A 41 -2.91 18.37 -19.89
N TRP A 42 -2.49 17.33 -19.17
CA TRP A 42 -3.40 16.51 -18.38
C TRP A 42 -4.05 17.35 -17.28
N ASN A 43 -5.38 17.35 -17.24
CA ASN A 43 -6.14 18.00 -16.19
C ASN A 43 -6.81 16.94 -15.32
N ASP A 44 -6.46 16.90 -14.03
CA ASP A 44 -6.96 15.95 -13.04
C ASP A 44 -8.46 16.15 -12.77
N SER A 45 -9.28 15.70 -13.72
CA SER A 45 -10.73 15.91 -13.76
C SER A 45 -11.46 14.69 -14.35
N PRO A 46 -12.69 14.40 -13.91
CA PRO A 46 -13.46 13.28 -14.42
C PRO A 46 -13.71 13.34 -15.93
N THR A 47 -13.80 14.55 -16.50
CA THR A 47 -13.98 14.74 -17.95
C THR A 47 -12.74 14.27 -18.72
N CYS A 48 -11.54 14.65 -18.26
CA CYS A 48 -10.30 14.23 -18.89
C CYS A 48 -10.10 12.71 -18.76
N GLY A 49 -10.33 12.16 -17.56
CA GLY A 49 -10.24 10.72 -17.28
C GLY A 49 -11.16 9.87 -18.16
N LYS A 50 -12.45 10.24 -18.25
CA LYS A 50 -13.42 9.55 -19.13
C LYS A 50 -13.02 9.63 -20.60
N ASN A 51 -12.64 10.81 -21.07
CA ASN A 51 -12.19 10.98 -22.45
C ASN A 51 -10.96 10.13 -22.77
N TYR A 52 -10.01 10.06 -21.84
CA TYR A 52 -8.81 9.23 -21.98
C TYR A 52 -9.16 7.74 -22.08
N LEU A 53 -10.07 7.24 -21.23
CA LEU A 53 -10.53 5.86 -21.31
C LEU A 53 -11.23 5.54 -22.64
N THR A 54 -12.14 6.40 -23.08
CA THR A 54 -12.95 6.15 -24.28
C THR A 54 -12.14 6.33 -25.57
N ASN A 55 -11.26 7.32 -25.64
CA ASN A 55 -10.63 7.71 -26.90
C ASN A 55 -9.21 7.17 -27.06
N VAL A 56 -8.50 6.90 -25.96
CA VAL A 56 -7.13 6.38 -25.99
C VAL A 56 -7.16 4.91 -25.61
N ILE A 57 -7.53 4.59 -24.37
CA ILE A 57 -7.41 3.22 -23.83
C ILE A 57 -8.28 2.22 -24.60
N ALA A 58 -9.55 2.54 -24.87
CA ALA A 58 -10.46 1.62 -25.56
C ALA A 58 -10.02 1.27 -27.00
N LYS A 59 -9.20 2.13 -27.63
CA LYS A 59 -8.64 1.87 -28.97
C LYS A 59 -7.35 1.06 -28.91
N THR A 60 -6.65 1.11 -27.78
CA THR A 60 -5.39 0.41 -27.55
C THR A 60 -5.63 -1.00 -27.02
N LYS A 61 -5.52 -2.02 -27.88
CA LYS A 61 -5.74 -3.44 -27.51
C LYS A 61 -4.73 -4.01 -26.50
N LYS A 62 -3.64 -3.30 -26.21
CA LYS A 62 -2.56 -3.74 -25.32
C LYS A 62 -2.79 -3.37 -23.86
N ILE A 63 -3.61 -2.36 -23.57
CA ILE A 63 -3.89 -1.91 -22.21
C ILE A 63 -5.03 -2.74 -21.62
N SER A 64 -4.73 -3.53 -20.59
CA SER A 64 -5.73 -4.23 -19.79
C SER A 64 -5.76 -3.67 -18.38
N LEU A 65 -6.92 -3.13 -17.99
CA LEU A 65 -7.16 -2.56 -16.66
C LEU A 65 -8.30 -3.31 -15.98
N THR A 66 -8.17 -3.56 -14.68
CA THR A 66 -9.26 -4.10 -13.86
C THR A 66 -10.41 -3.08 -13.74
N PRO A 67 -11.62 -3.49 -13.33
CA PRO A 67 -12.74 -2.55 -13.11
C PRO A 67 -12.39 -1.41 -12.13
N VAL A 68 -11.63 -1.72 -11.07
CA VAL A 68 -11.17 -0.75 -10.09
C VAL A 68 -10.22 0.27 -10.73
N GLN A 69 -9.24 -0.21 -11.51
CA GLN A 69 -8.31 0.66 -12.22
C GLN A 69 -9.01 1.54 -13.26
N LYS A 70 -9.97 0.99 -14.01
CA LYS A 70 -10.79 1.79 -14.95
C LYS A 70 -11.57 2.87 -14.21
N THR A 71 -12.12 2.58 -13.04
CA THR A 71 -12.84 3.57 -12.23
C THR A 71 -11.89 4.68 -11.77
N SER A 72 -10.71 4.32 -11.26
CA SER A 72 -9.70 5.28 -10.83
C SER A 72 -9.21 6.17 -11.98
N VAL A 73 -8.94 5.60 -13.17
CA VAL A 73 -8.57 6.40 -14.36
C VAL A 73 -9.73 7.28 -14.84
N SER A 74 -10.98 6.81 -14.74
CA SER A 74 -12.18 7.56 -15.12
C SER A 74 -12.42 8.80 -14.24
N ASN A 75 -12.05 8.73 -12.95
CA ASN A 75 -12.07 9.88 -12.05
C ASN A 75 -11.08 10.97 -12.49
N GLY A 76 -10.07 10.59 -13.27
CA GLY A 76 -9.09 11.50 -13.86
C GLY A 76 -8.04 12.03 -12.89
N ASN A 77 -8.20 11.81 -11.58
CA ASN A 77 -7.24 12.19 -10.57
C ASN A 77 -6.01 11.27 -10.61
N SER A 78 -4.93 11.72 -11.25
CA SER A 78 -3.68 10.96 -11.34
C SER A 78 -3.02 10.71 -9.98
N ASP A 79 -3.38 11.49 -8.94
CA ASP A 79 -2.95 11.26 -7.55
C ASP A 79 -3.64 10.07 -6.85
N GLU A 80 -4.61 9.43 -7.50
CA GLU A 80 -5.22 8.18 -7.02
C GLU A 80 -4.70 6.93 -7.72
N TRP A 81 -3.90 7.07 -8.78
CA TRP A 81 -3.46 5.92 -9.57
C TRP A 81 -2.33 5.17 -8.88
N ASP A 82 -2.47 3.85 -8.79
CA ASP A 82 -1.41 2.99 -8.27
C ASP A 82 -0.26 2.79 -9.27
N VAL A 83 0.88 2.30 -8.79
CA VAL A 83 2.08 2.03 -9.60
C VAL A 83 1.78 1.06 -10.75
N THR A 84 0.92 0.06 -10.53
CA THR A 84 0.56 -0.92 -11.56
C THR A 84 -0.20 -0.26 -12.72
N THR A 85 -1.14 0.61 -12.39
CA THR A 85 -1.96 1.36 -13.33
C THR A 85 -1.07 2.29 -14.14
N LEU A 86 -0.24 3.08 -13.48
CA LEU A 86 0.71 3.99 -14.14
C LEU A 86 1.65 3.25 -15.08
N THR A 87 2.30 2.17 -14.63
CA THR A 87 3.23 1.40 -15.46
C THR A 87 2.54 0.76 -16.66
N ASN A 88 1.31 0.23 -16.50
CA ASN A 88 0.55 -0.31 -17.62
C ASN A 88 0.14 0.77 -18.64
N LEU A 89 -0.28 1.94 -18.17
CA LEU A 89 -0.63 3.06 -19.05
C LEU A 89 0.61 3.53 -19.82
N LEU A 90 1.74 3.69 -19.15
CA LEU A 90 2.98 4.19 -19.75
C LEU A 90 3.56 3.22 -20.79
N LEU A 91 3.62 1.92 -20.49
CA LEU A 91 4.22 0.91 -21.37
C LEU A 91 3.42 0.63 -22.63
N PHE A 92 2.10 0.76 -22.57
CA PHE A 92 1.22 0.22 -23.61
C PHE A 92 0.42 1.29 -24.35
N ILE A 93 0.53 2.57 -23.99
CA ILE A 93 -0.07 3.66 -24.76
C ILE A 93 0.49 3.70 -26.18
N ASP A 94 -0.39 3.90 -27.16
CA ASP A 94 0.01 4.00 -28.55
C ASP A 94 0.76 5.32 -28.79
N ARG A 95 1.98 5.21 -29.33
CA ARG A 95 2.83 6.36 -29.64
C ARG A 95 2.39 7.03 -30.95
N PRO A 96 2.36 8.37 -31.04
CA PRO A 96 2.10 9.08 -32.29
C PRO A 96 3.19 8.77 -33.33
N LYS A 97 2.80 8.75 -34.61
CA LYS A 97 3.76 8.59 -35.73
C LYS A 97 4.59 9.85 -36.03
N THR A 98 4.28 10.95 -35.35
CA THR A 98 4.90 12.28 -35.54
C THR A 98 6.13 12.50 -34.68
N LEU A 99 6.51 11.54 -33.83
CA LEU A 99 7.68 11.65 -32.96
C LEU A 99 8.98 11.66 -33.76
N SER A 100 9.92 12.49 -33.31
CA SER A 100 11.29 12.53 -33.79
C SER A 100 12.07 11.28 -33.35
N THR A 101 13.19 11.02 -34.03
CA THR A 101 14.07 9.89 -33.69
C THR A 101 14.60 9.96 -32.27
N SER A 102 14.95 11.15 -31.78
CA SER A 102 15.43 11.34 -30.41
C SER A 102 14.34 11.08 -29.36
N GLU A 103 13.11 11.52 -29.62
CA GLU A 103 11.97 11.25 -28.72
C GLU A 103 11.67 9.75 -28.67
N ILE A 104 11.73 9.05 -29.80
CA ILE A 104 11.54 7.60 -29.85
C ILE A 104 12.63 6.89 -29.03
N GLN A 105 13.90 7.27 -29.18
CA GLN A 105 15.00 6.68 -28.42
C GLN A 105 14.86 6.92 -26.92
N GLN A 106 14.46 8.12 -26.51
CA GLN A 106 14.19 8.42 -25.11
C GLN A 106 13.05 7.54 -24.56
N LEU A 107 11.93 7.44 -25.28
CA LEU A 107 10.80 6.61 -24.88
C LEU A 107 11.16 5.12 -24.82
N ASP A 108 12.01 4.62 -25.72
CA ASP A 108 12.48 3.23 -25.69
C ASP A 108 13.34 2.94 -24.45
N GLN A 109 14.21 3.89 -24.08
CA GLN A 109 15.01 3.78 -22.86
C GLN A 109 14.12 3.82 -21.61
N GLU A 110 13.15 4.73 -21.56
CA GLU A 110 12.17 4.80 -20.47
C GLU A 110 11.32 3.52 -20.39
N ASP A 111 10.87 2.96 -21.51
CA ASP A 111 10.07 1.73 -21.55
C ASP A 111 10.86 0.52 -21.05
N LYS A 112 12.17 0.46 -21.34
CA LYS A 112 13.07 -0.55 -20.77
C LYS A 112 13.12 -0.45 -19.24
N LEU A 113 13.25 0.77 -18.71
CA LEU A 113 13.27 1.01 -17.25
C LEU A 113 11.91 0.72 -16.60
N LEU A 114 10.80 1.08 -17.26
CA LEU A 114 9.44 0.75 -16.82
C LEU A 114 9.20 -0.75 -16.78
N GLN A 115 9.73 -1.49 -17.75
CA GLN A 115 9.64 -2.95 -17.78
C GLN A 115 10.46 -3.57 -16.63
N GLN A 116 11.66 -3.07 -16.36
CA GLN A 116 12.45 -3.49 -15.19
C GLN A 116 11.74 -3.17 -13.86
N LEU A 117 11.16 -1.98 -13.71
CA LEU A 117 10.37 -1.61 -12.53
C LEU A 117 9.17 -2.55 -12.34
N LYS A 118 8.48 -2.88 -13.44
CA LYS A 118 7.35 -3.83 -13.42
C LYS A 118 7.79 -5.22 -12.95
N GLU A 119 8.93 -5.70 -13.43
CA GLU A 119 9.48 -7.01 -13.06
C GLU A 119 9.85 -7.05 -11.57
N ILE A 120 10.60 -6.05 -11.08
CA ILE A 120 10.96 -5.94 -9.67
C ILE A 120 9.71 -5.90 -8.78
N ARG A 121 8.71 -5.07 -9.15
CA ARG A 121 7.45 -5.00 -8.40
C ARG A 121 6.73 -6.33 -8.38
N ASN A 122 6.67 -7.04 -9.50
CA ASN A 122 6.03 -8.34 -9.57
C ASN A 122 6.77 -9.39 -8.73
N GLU A 123 8.11 -9.37 -8.72
CA GLU A 123 8.92 -10.26 -7.88
C GLU A 123 8.62 -10.03 -6.40
N LEU A 124 8.58 -8.78 -5.94
CA LEU A 124 8.25 -8.45 -4.55
C LEU A 124 6.79 -8.74 -4.20
N ALA A 125 5.84 -8.43 -5.08
CA ALA A 125 4.42 -8.69 -4.84
C ALA A 125 4.12 -10.19 -4.70
N HIS A 126 4.86 -11.05 -5.42
CA HIS A 126 4.72 -12.50 -5.35
C HIS A 126 5.64 -13.17 -4.31
N ASN A 127 6.44 -12.40 -3.55
CA ASN A 127 7.22 -12.95 -2.45
C ASN A 127 6.30 -13.29 -1.27
N ALA A 128 5.88 -14.55 -1.20
CA ALA A 128 4.96 -15.06 -0.17
C ALA A 128 5.45 -14.83 1.27
N THR A 129 6.77 -14.78 1.47
CA THR A 129 7.38 -14.63 2.81
C THR A 129 7.55 -13.18 3.24
N LYS A 130 7.38 -12.21 2.32
CA LYS A 130 7.66 -10.79 2.56
C LYS A 130 9.02 -10.57 3.25
N SER A 131 10.02 -11.33 2.80
CA SER A 131 11.34 -11.39 3.41
C SER A 131 12.38 -11.42 2.31
N VAL A 132 13.38 -10.54 2.41
CA VAL A 132 14.44 -10.35 1.41
C VAL A 132 15.78 -10.35 2.14
N ASP A 133 16.70 -11.22 1.74
CA ASP A 133 18.03 -11.24 2.34
C ASP A 133 18.85 -9.99 1.97
N TYR A 134 19.99 -9.80 2.64
CA TYR A 134 20.79 -8.60 2.46
C TYR A 134 21.40 -8.47 1.05
N VAL A 135 21.76 -9.58 0.40
CA VAL A 135 22.37 -9.55 -0.93
C VAL A 135 21.33 -9.18 -1.96
N GLN A 136 20.17 -9.85 -1.93
CA GLN A 136 19.04 -9.54 -2.80
C GLN A 136 18.52 -8.12 -2.56
N PHE A 137 18.43 -7.69 -1.29
CA PHE A 137 18.02 -6.34 -0.93
C PHE A 137 18.89 -5.28 -1.60
N ASN A 138 20.22 -5.38 -1.48
CA ASN A 138 21.12 -4.38 -2.06
C ASN A 138 21.06 -4.37 -3.59
N GLN A 139 20.90 -5.53 -4.23
CA GLN A 139 20.74 -5.60 -5.68
C GLN A 139 19.46 -4.88 -6.12
N ILE A 140 18.31 -5.27 -5.58
CA ILE A 140 17.02 -4.66 -5.92
C ILE A 140 17.01 -3.17 -5.59
N TRP A 141 17.60 -2.79 -4.44
CA TRP A 141 17.71 -1.38 -4.05
C TRP A 141 18.48 -0.57 -5.07
N THR A 142 19.64 -1.07 -5.50
CA THR A 142 20.50 -0.41 -6.48
C THR A 142 19.77 -0.23 -7.81
N ASP A 143 19.12 -1.28 -8.29
CA ASP A 143 18.38 -1.26 -9.56
C ASP A 143 17.19 -0.29 -9.49
N LEU A 144 16.38 -0.35 -8.42
CA LEU A 144 15.26 0.58 -8.22
C LEU A 144 15.74 2.03 -8.09
N SER A 145 16.81 2.29 -7.34
CA SER A 145 17.32 3.66 -7.15
C SER A 145 17.81 4.24 -8.47
N ALA A 146 18.54 3.46 -9.27
CA ALA A 146 18.98 3.89 -10.59
C ALA A 146 17.81 4.22 -11.53
N ILE A 147 16.74 3.42 -11.51
CA ILE A 147 15.51 3.70 -12.26
C ILE A 147 14.87 5.02 -11.79
N LEU A 148 14.71 5.20 -10.48
CA LEU A 148 14.06 6.37 -9.90
C LEU A 148 14.84 7.65 -10.16
N VAL A 149 16.16 7.63 -10.01
CA VAL A 149 17.04 8.76 -10.36
C VAL A 149 16.92 9.10 -11.83
N THR A 150 16.85 8.10 -12.71
CA THR A 150 16.64 8.33 -14.16
C THR A 150 15.27 8.97 -14.44
N PHE A 151 14.24 8.65 -13.65
CA PHE A 151 12.93 9.31 -13.72
C PHE A 151 12.84 10.64 -12.96
N GLY A 152 13.97 11.16 -12.46
CA GLY A 152 14.06 12.50 -11.86
C GLY A 152 13.92 12.55 -10.33
N ASP A 153 14.00 11.41 -9.64
CA ASP A 153 14.13 11.40 -8.18
C ASP A 153 15.55 11.77 -7.73
N VAL A 154 15.72 12.07 -6.45
CA VAL A 154 16.99 12.54 -5.87
C VAL A 154 17.61 11.44 -5.03
N ASP A 155 18.82 11.02 -5.41
CA ASP A 155 19.56 9.90 -4.78
C ASP A 155 19.68 10.05 -3.25
N THR A 156 19.97 11.27 -2.76
CA THR A 156 20.07 11.54 -1.32
C THR A 156 18.74 11.40 -0.57
N GLU A 157 17.60 11.60 -1.25
CA GLU A 157 16.28 11.37 -0.65
C GLU A 157 15.93 9.89 -0.63
N LEU A 158 16.40 9.13 -1.63
CA LEU A 158 16.25 7.67 -1.65
C LEU A 158 17.07 7.03 -0.53
N ASP A 159 18.31 7.46 -0.31
CA ASP A 159 19.17 6.88 0.73
C ASP A 159 18.61 7.02 2.14
N LYS A 160 17.84 8.08 2.43
CA LYS A 160 17.12 8.21 3.71
C LYS A 160 16.16 7.06 3.96
N LEU A 161 15.65 6.42 2.90
CA LEU A 161 14.73 5.30 2.98
C LEU A 161 15.42 3.96 3.31
N LYS A 162 16.76 3.90 3.24
CA LYS A 162 17.53 2.73 3.71
C LYS A 162 17.60 2.64 5.22
N ASP A 163 17.41 3.75 5.93
CA ASP A 163 17.52 3.80 7.38
C ASP A 163 16.27 3.16 8.03
N ASP A 164 16.44 2.45 9.15
CA ASP A 164 15.31 1.82 9.86
C ASP A 164 14.37 2.86 10.50
N SER A 165 14.81 4.12 10.62
CA SER A 165 13.98 5.24 11.09
C SER A 165 12.75 5.51 10.23
N VAL A 166 12.69 5.01 8.99
CA VAL A 166 11.45 5.06 8.19
C VAL A 166 10.30 4.28 8.82
N PHE A 167 10.60 3.34 9.72
CA PHE A 167 9.61 2.59 10.50
C PHE A 167 9.45 3.12 11.92
N GLU A 168 10.25 4.12 12.32
CA GLU A 168 10.06 4.75 13.61
C GLU A 168 8.75 5.54 13.60
N SER A 169 7.89 5.27 14.57
CA SER A 169 6.69 6.08 14.74
C SER A 169 7.10 7.51 15.07
N PRO A 170 6.40 8.53 14.52
CA PRO A 170 6.56 9.89 14.99
C PRO A 170 6.42 9.90 16.50
N LYS A 171 7.30 10.62 17.20
CA LYS A 171 7.22 10.77 18.67
C LYS A 171 5.87 11.41 19.01
N GLN A 172 4.87 10.58 19.30
CA GLN A 172 3.59 11.06 19.79
C GLN A 172 3.82 11.56 21.22
N PRO A 173 3.23 12.70 21.61
CA PRO A 173 3.20 13.11 23.01
C PRO A 173 2.48 12.01 23.79
N ILE A 174 3.26 11.22 24.53
CA ILE A 174 2.75 10.14 25.37
C ILE A 174 2.07 10.80 26.56
N ASN A 175 0.80 10.44 26.80
CA ASN A 175 0.12 10.78 28.02
C ASN A 175 0.30 9.61 29.00
N GLU A 176 1.15 9.79 30.01
CA GLU A 176 1.51 8.72 30.95
C GLU A 176 0.32 8.16 31.71
N ASP A 177 -0.68 8.98 32.05
CA ASP A 177 -1.87 8.54 32.77
C ASP A 177 -2.77 7.69 31.88
N ASN A 178 -2.99 8.13 30.64
CA ASN A 178 -3.72 7.35 29.65
C ASN A 178 -2.97 6.07 29.28
N MET A 179 -1.64 6.09 29.25
CA MET A 179 -0.82 4.89 29.05
C MET A 179 -1.04 3.86 30.16
N LYS A 180 -0.94 4.29 31.42
CA LYS A 180 -1.19 3.41 32.58
C LYS A 180 -2.61 2.85 32.55
N GLU A 181 -3.60 3.68 32.24
CA GLU A 181 -4.99 3.24 32.13
C GLU A 181 -5.20 2.27 30.96
N ALA A 182 -4.60 2.52 29.80
CA ALA A 182 -4.67 1.63 28.66
C ALA A 182 -4.03 0.27 28.95
N SER A 183 -2.87 0.24 29.61
CA SER A 183 -2.24 -1.00 30.06
C SER A 183 -3.11 -1.75 31.07
N ARG A 184 -3.72 -1.05 32.03
CA ARG A 184 -4.64 -1.64 33.01
C ARG A 184 -5.86 -2.26 32.32
N LEU A 185 -6.48 -1.53 31.38
CA LEU A 185 -7.59 -2.02 30.58
C LEU A 185 -7.20 -3.24 29.74
N ASN A 186 -6.03 -3.22 29.11
CA ASN A 186 -5.52 -4.38 28.37
C ASN A 186 -5.33 -5.61 29.28
N SER A 187 -4.77 -5.44 30.49
CA SER A 187 -4.65 -6.54 31.45
C SER A 187 -6.01 -7.09 31.89
N LEU A 188 -7.01 -6.23 32.11
CA LEU A 188 -8.38 -6.66 32.40
C LEU A 188 -8.99 -7.42 31.22
N GLY A 189 -8.79 -6.94 29.99
CA GLY A 189 -9.23 -7.63 28.78
C GLY A 189 -8.59 -9.01 28.64
N THR A 190 -7.28 -9.12 28.88
CA THR A 190 -6.56 -10.40 28.85
C THR A 190 -7.07 -11.36 29.93
N GLN A 191 -7.39 -10.87 31.12
CA GLN A 191 -7.97 -11.71 32.17
C GLN A 191 -9.38 -12.17 31.82
N ALA A 192 -10.26 -11.26 31.37
CA ALA A 192 -11.61 -11.60 30.94
C ALA A 192 -11.61 -12.61 29.77
N HIS A 193 -10.65 -12.51 28.84
CA HIS A 193 -10.44 -13.49 27.77
C HIS A 193 -10.12 -14.87 28.35
N LYS A 194 -9.17 -14.96 29.29
CA LYS A 194 -8.82 -16.23 29.96
C LYS A 194 -9.99 -16.83 30.73
N ASP A 195 -10.85 -15.98 31.27
CA ASP A 195 -12.07 -16.39 32.00
C ASP A 195 -13.22 -16.78 31.05
N GLY A 196 -13.03 -16.76 29.73
CA GLY A 196 -14.04 -17.07 28.72
C GLY A 196 -15.11 -15.98 28.55
N LYS A 197 -14.90 -14.80 29.11
CA LYS A 197 -15.83 -13.65 29.04
C LYS A 197 -15.47 -12.76 27.85
N TYR A 198 -15.60 -13.30 26.64
CA TYR A 198 -15.04 -12.63 25.45
C TYR A 198 -15.67 -11.28 25.12
N SER A 199 -16.99 -11.10 25.28
CA SER A 199 -17.63 -9.78 25.07
C SER A 199 -17.12 -8.71 26.04
N GLU A 200 -16.87 -9.08 27.30
CA GLU A 200 -16.29 -8.18 28.30
C GLU A 200 -14.84 -7.82 27.94
N ALA A 201 -14.07 -8.81 27.49
CA ALA A 201 -12.70 -8.62 27.03
C ALA A 201 -12.60 -7.67 25.83
N VAL A 202 -13.47 -7.82 24.80
CA VAL A 202 -13.54 -6.89 23.65
C VAL A 202 -13.83 -5.47 24.10
N THR A 203 -14.71 -5.28 25.09
CA THR A 203 -15.02 -3.96 25.65
C THR A 203 -13.79 -3.32 26.29
N PHE A 204 -13.02 -4.08 27.06
CA PHE A 204 -11.79 -3.57 27.68
C PHE A 204 -10.72 -3.18 26.66
N PHE A 205 -10.47 -4.03 25.65
CA PHE A 205 -9.51 -3.69 24.59
C PHE A 205 -9.97 -2.49 23.74
N THR A 206 -11.28 -2.38 23.46
CA THR A 206 -11.83 -1.22 22.75
C THR A 206 -11.59 0.07 23.53
N LYS A 207 -11.80 0.07 24.86
CA LYS A 207 -11.50 1.23 25.70
C LYS A 207 -10.00 1.56 25.70
N ALA A 208 -9.12 0.55 25.71
CA ALA A 208 -7.68 0.77 25.67
C ALA A 208 -7.20 1.40 24.36
N THR A 209 -7.77 0.99 23.21
CA THR A 209 -7.32 1.44 21.88
C THR A 209 -7.70 2.89 21.54
N VAL A 210 -8.80 3.39 22.11
CA VAL A 210 -9.30 4.76 21.85
C VAL A 210 -8.66 5.84 22.72
N LEU A 211 -7.86 5.47 23.73
CA LEU A 211 -7.22 6.46 24.62
C LEU A 211 -6.20 7.31 23.84
N PRO A 212 -6.22 8.65 23.98
CA PRO A 212 -5.26 9.52 23.33
C PRO A 212 -3.89 9.45 24.03
N GLY A 213 -2.81 9.65 23.27
CA GLY A 213 -1.45 9.61 23.82
C GLY A 213 -0.93 8.21 24.18
N VAL A 214 -1.58 7.15 23.70
CA VAL A 214 -1.07 5.78 23.78
C VAL A 214 -0.13 5.49 22.61
N SER A 215 1.01 4.85 22.88
CA SER A 215 1.99 4.53 21.84
C SER A 215 1.42 3.59 20.78
N ASN A 216 1.89 3.70 19.54
CA ASN A 216 1.47 2.79 18.46
C ASN A 216 1.85 1.33 18.74
N HIS A 217 2.97 1.10 19.44
CA HIS A 217 3.41 -0.24 19.81
C HIS A 217 2.41 -0.90 20.76
N ASP A 218 2.01 -0.18 21.81
CA ASP A 218 1.04 -0.69 22.79
C ASP A 218 -0.33 -0.87 22.16
N ARG A 219 -0.78 0.09 21.32
CA ARG A 219 -2.02 -0.07 20.55
C ARG A 219 -1.99 -1.31 19.68
N ALA A 220 -0.88 -1.60 19.00
CA ALA A 220 -0.75 -2.80 18.18
C ALA A 220 -0.95 -4.07 19.02
N THR A 221 -0.34 -4.14 20.21
CA THR A 221 -0.60 -5.25 21.15
C THR A 221 -2.08 -5.35 21.54
N PHE A 222 -2.74 -4.22 21.82
CA PHE A 222 -4.15 -4.21 22.21
C PHE A 222 -5.06 -4.65 21.05
N TYR A 223 -4.77 -4.22 19.83
CA TYR A 223 -5.48 -4.68 18.63
C TYR A 223 -5.28 -6.18 18.40
N SER A 224 -4.06 -6.72 18.55
CA SER A 224 -3.82 -8.16 18.44
C SER A 224 -4.61 -8.97 19.47
N ASN A 225 -4.64 -8.52 20.73
CA ASN A 225 -5.42 -9.18 21.79
C ASN A 225 -6.93 -9.10 21.51
N MET A 226 -7.39 -7.96 20.99
CA MET A 226 -8.79 -7.76 20.62
C MET A 226 -9.20 -8.68 19.46
N ALA A 227 -8.39 -8.77 18.41
CA ALA A 227 -8.64 -9.64 17.25
C ALA A 227 -8.72 -11.12 17.68
N ALA A 228 -7.76 -11.59 18.48
CA ALA A 228 -7.79 -12.95 19.03
C ALA A 228 -9.05 -13.21 19.87
N THR A 229 -9.48 -12.24 20.67
CA THR A 229 -10.69 -12.36 21.50
C THR A 229 -11.97 -12.37 20.66
N ARG A 230 -12.05 -11.54 19.62
CA ARG A 230 -13.16 -11.52 18.68
C ARG A 230 -13.32 -12.85 17.96
N LEU A 231 -12.20 -13.47 17.57
CA LEU A 231 -12.21 -14.83 17.00
C LEU A 231 -12.78 -15.84 17.99
N SER A 232 -12.30 -15.87 19.24
CA SER A 232 -12.85 -16.78 20.26
C SER A 232 -14.33 -16.54 20.57
N LEU A 233 -14.79 -15.28 20.52
CA LEU A 233 -16.20 -14.96 20.70
C LEU A 233 -17.06 -15.55 19.57
N HIS A 234 -16.60 -15.42 18.33
CA HIS A 234 -17.26 -16.02 17.17
C HIS A 234 -17.36 -17.55 17.32
N GLU A 235 -16.26 -18.22 17.63
CA GLU A 235 -16.20 -19.68 17.81
C GLU A 235 -17.13 -20.18 18.95
N GLN A 236 -17.18 -19.47 20.08
CA GLN A 236 -18.08 -19.81 21.19
C GLN A 236 -19.55 -19.70 20.78
N GLN A 237 -19.90 -18.66 20.00
CA GLN A 237 -21.25 -18.43 19.55
C GLN A 237 -21.68 -19.43 18.46
N GLU A 238 -20.80 -19.79 17.51
CA GLU A 238 -21.05 -20.88 16.55
C GLU A 238 -21.32 -22.22 17.25
N THR A 239 -20.59 -22.51 18.32
CA THR A 239 -20.81 -23.73 19.12
C THR A 239 -22.16 -23.70 19.84
N SER A 240 -22.73 -22.52 20.07
CA SER A 240 -23.99 -22.31 20.78
C SER A 240 -25.20 -22.14 19.83
N SER A 241 -24.98 -21.79 18.56
CA SER A 241 -26.02 -21.55 17.56
C SER A 241 -25.91 -22.57 16.42
N ILE A 242 -26.71 -23.64 16.47
CA ILE A 242 -26.97 -24.52 15.31
C ILE A 242 -27.97 -23.88 14.33
N GLU A 243 -28.51 -22.70 14.62
CA GLU A 243 -29.39 -21.96 13.69
C GLU A 243 -28.67 -20.77 13.05
N PHE A 244 -28.69 -20.76 11.72
CA PHE A 244 -28.11 -19.76 10.84
C PHE A 244 -28.87 -18.44 10.98
N GLU A 245 -28.38 -17.53 11.82
CA GLU A 245 -28.93 -16.18 11.96
C GLU A 245 -28.14 -15.16 11.14
N TYR A 246 -28.86 -14.24 10.48
CA TYR A 246 -28.30 -13.17 9.67
C TYR A 246 -27.48 -12.20 10.53
N ILE A 247 -26.18 -12.07 10.23
CA ILE A 247 -25.24 -11.23 10.99
C ILE A 247 -25.29 -9.78 10.46
N ASP A 248 -25.71 -8.83 11.31
CA ASP A 248 -25.72 -7.39 11.02
C ASP A 248 -24.28 -6.82 10.91
N ALA A 249 -24.08 -5.78 10.10
CA ALA A 249 -22.78 -5.10 9.95
C ALA A 249 -22.29 -4.38 11.23
N LYS A 250 -23.18 -4.18 12.21
CA LYS A 250 -22.84 -3.66 13.54
C LYS A 250 -22.52 -4.77 14.55
N ASP A 251 -22.74 -6.02 14.18
CA ASP A 251 -22.44 -7.16 15.01
C ASP A 251 -20.91 -7.32 15.15
N GLU A 252 -20.46 -7.54 16.38
CA GLU A 252 -19.02 -7.72 16.63
C GLU A 252 -18.45 -8.95 15.91
N ARG A 253 -19.29 -9.94 15.58
CA ARG A 253 -18.93 -11.10 14.74
C ARG A 253 -18.52 -10.69 13.33
N TYR A 254 -19.22 -9.72 12.73
CA TYR A 254 -18.90 -9.24 11.39
C TYR A 254 -17.56 -8.48 11.37
N ARG A 255 -17.29 -7.71 12.43
CA ARG A 255 -16.01 -7.00 12.60
C ARG A 255 -14.84 -7.96 12.84
N ALA A 256 -15.07 -9.08 13.52
CA ALA A 256 -14.06 -10.13 13.72
C ALA A 256 -13.52 -10.72 12.40
N LEU A 257 -14.35 -10.77 11.35
CA LEU A 257 -13.98 -11.31 10.04
C LEU A 257 -13.28 -10.28 9.12
N GLN A 258 -13.25 -9.01 9.52
CA GLN A 258 -12.66 -7.91 8.73
C GLN A 258 -11.29 -7.45 9.23
N ASP A 259 -10.93 -7.82 10.47
CA ASP A 259 -9.61 -7.56 11.05
C ASP A 259 -8.57 -8.58 10.54
#